data_AF-A0AAN6SMK9-F1
#
_entry.id   AF-A0AAN6SMK9-F1
#
_cell.length_a   1.000
_cell.length_b   1.000
_cell.length_c   1.000
_cell.angle_alpha   90.00
_cell.angle_beta   90.00
_cell.angle_gamma   90.00
#
_symmetry.space_group_name_H-M   'P 1'
#
loop_
_entity.id
_entity.type
_entity.pdbx_description
1 polymer ?
#
loop_
_entity_poly.entity_id
_entity_poly.type
_entity_poly.pdbx_seq_one_letter_code
_entity_poly.pdbx_strand_id
1 'polypeptide(L)'
;MAHPIIVIASFLTTIKSTWELSRMVRKKRAAKTLTTEAKSTYVLLKQAYGKRLLLEREFDYLFERLMRAEAHNDVVALRKVRADFQAILRKAQQPARRRV
;
A
#
# COMPACT_ATOMS: atom_id res chain seq x y z
N MET A 1 -39.66 34.29 -12.26
CA MET A 1 -39.54 34.31 -10.78
C MET A 1 -39.06 32.93 -10.36
N ALA A 2 -37.80 32.79 -9.92
CA ALA A 2 -37.27 31.48 -9.53
C ALA A 2 -37.93 31.05 -8.21
N HIS A 3 -38.55 29.87 -8.20
CA HIS A 3 -39.22 29.36 -7.00
C HIS A 3 -38.18 29.00 -5.93
N PRO A 4 -38.35 29.45 -4.68
CA PRO A 4 -37.36 29.28 -3.60
C PRO A 4 -37.01 27.81 -3.33
N ILE A 5 -37.93 26.89 -3.62
CA ILE A 5 -37.76 25.43 -3.49
C ILE A 5 -36.69 24.90 -4.46
N ILE A 6 -36.60 25.44 -5.68
CA ILE A 6 -35.63 25.01 -6.70
C ILE A 6 -34.21 25.41 -6.28
N VAL A 7 -34.05 26.56 -5.63
CA VAL A 7 -32.75 27.07 -5.15
C VAL A 7 -32.21 26.19 -4.01
N ILE A 8 -33.07 25.80 -3.06
CA ILE A 8 -32.67 24.94 -1.92
C ILE A 8 -32.32 23.53 -2.40
N ALA A 9 -33.11 22.96 -3.32
CA ALA A 9 -32.83 21.66 -3.91
C ALA A 9 -31.47 21.64 -4.65
N SER A 10 -31.16 22.70 -5.40
CA SER A 10 -29.89 22.86 -6.13
C SER A 10 -28.68 23.00 -5.19
N PHE A 11 -28.89 23.60 -4.02
CA PHE A 11 -27.84 23.74 -3.01
C PHE A 11 -27.52 22.40 -2.34
N LEU A 12 -28.54 21.62 -1.99
CA LEU A 12 -28.38 20.28 -1.42
C LEU A 12 -27.70 19.30 -2.39
N THR A 13 -28.04 19.35 -3.68
CA THR A 13 -27.37 18.52 -4.69
C THR A 13 -25.91 18.90 -4.88
N THR A 14 -25.58 20.19 -4.78
CA THR A 14 -24.20 20.67 -4.83
C THR A 14 -23.37 20.15 -3.66
N ILE A 15 -23.88 20.28 -2.43
CA ILE A 15 -23.20 19.79 -1.21
C ILE A 15 -22.97 18.27 -1.30
N LYS A 16 -23.99 17.52 -1.71
CA LYS A 16 -23.87 16.06 -1.88
C LYS A 16 -22.82 15.72 -2.93
N SER A 17 -22.85 16.38 -4.08
CA SER A 17 -21.87 16.17 -5.15
C SER A 17 -20.45 16.47 -4.68
N THR A 18 -20.24 17.55 -3.91
CA THR A 18 -18.93 17.89 -3.32
C THR A 18 -18.45 16.83 -2.33
N TRP A 19 -19.35 16.27 -1.52
CA TRP A 19 -19.01 15.18 -0.59
C TRP A 19 -18.65 13.89 -1.34
N GLU A 20 -19.41 13.51 -2.36
CA GLU A 20 -19.14 12.34 -3.20
C GLU A 20 -17.81 12.48 -3.95
N LEU A 21 -17.54 13.66 -4.51
CA LEU A 21 -16.26 13.98 -5.15
C LEU A 21 -15.11 13.86 -4.16
N SER A 22 -15.27 14.43 -2.96
CA SER A 22 -14.27 14.36 -1.89
C SER A 22 -13.99 12.91 -1.46
N ARG A 23 -15.03 12.09 -1.32
CA ARG A 23 -14.91 10.66 -1.00
C ARG A 23 -14.18 9.92 -2.12
N MET A 24 -14.49 10.22 -3.38
CA MET A 24 -13.86 9.59 -4.53
C MET A 24 -12.38 9.97 -4.66
N VAL A 25 -12.04 11.25 -4.45
CA VAL A 25 -10.65 11.74 -4.42
C VAL A 25 -9.86 11.07 -3.28
N ARG A 26 -10.45 10.95 -2.08
CA ARG A 26 -9.82 10.23 -0.96
C ARG A 26 -9.54 8.77 -1.30
N LYS A 27 -10.51 8.05 -1.88
CA LYS A 27 -10.31 6.66 -2.37
C LYS A 27 -9.20 6.57 -3.42
N LYS A 28 -9.18 7.51 -4.39
CA LYS A 28 -8.16 7.55 -5.45
C LYS A 28 -6.76 7.84 -4.91
N ARG A 29 -6.65 8.73 -3.92
CA ARG A 29 -5.38 9.01 -3.22
C ARG A 29 -4.88 7.79 -2.43
N ALA A 30 -5.78 7.12 -1.70
CA ALA A 30 -5.45 5.91 -0.94
C ALA A 30 -4.93 4.76 -1.84
N ALA A 31 -5.57 4.56 -3.00
CA ALA A 31 -5.11 3.59 -3.99
C ALA A 31 -3.73 3.97 -4.55
N LYS A 32 -3.52 5.25 -4.89
CA LYS A 32 -2.20 5.74 -5.36
C LYS A 32 -1.12 5.52 -4.31
N THR A 33 -1.37 5.85 -3.04
CA THR A 33 -0.39 5.64 -1.98
C THR A 33 -0.04 4.16 -1.82
N LEU A 34 -1.02 3.26 -1.96
CA LEU A 34 -0.79 1.82 -1.88
C LEU A 34 0.09 1.30 -3.02
N THR A 35 -0.15 1.74 -4.26
CA THR A 35 0.71 1.37 -5.40
C THR A 35 2.14 1.88 -5.23
N THR A 36 2.34 3.08 -4.67
CA THR A 36 3.67 3.62 -4.37
C THR A 36 4.36 2.79 -3.28
N GLU A 37 3.62 2.40 -2.25
CA GLU A 37 4.14 1.58 -1.16
C GLU A 37 4.54 0.17 -1.64
N ALA A 38 3.70 -0.45 -2.48
CA ALA A 38 4.01 -1.73 -3.14
C ALA A 38 5.31 -1.64 -3.93
N LYS A 39 5.43 -0.63 -4.80
CA LYS A 39 6.64 -0.39 -5.61
C LYS A 39 7.89 -0.19 -4.75
N SER A 40 7.80 0.63 -3.70
CA SER A 40 8.93 0.85 -2.81
C SER A 40 9.37 -0.45 -2.10
N THR A 41 8.41 -1.28 -1.70
CA THR A 41 8.67 -2.58 -1.06
C THR A 41 9.33 -3.55 -2.03
N TYR A 42 8.88 -3.59 -3.29
CA TYR A 42 9.51 -4.39 -4.34
C TYR A 42 10.98 -4.00 -4.60
N VAL A 43 11.26 -2.69 -4.68
CA VAL A 43 12.65 -2.20 -4.86
C VAL A 43 13.55 -2.66 -3.72
N LEU A 44 13.09 -2.58 -2.48
CA LEU A 44 13.83 -3.06 -1.31
C LEU A 44 14.05 -4.58 -1.36
N LEU A 45 13.02 -5.33 -1.77
CA LEU A 45 13.10 -6.78 -1.92
C LEU A 45 14.18 -7.17 -2.94
N LYS A 46 14.16 -6.53 -4.12
CA LYS A 46 15.12 -6.76 -5.20
C LYS A 46 16.54 -6.38 -4.78
N GLN A 47 16.71 -5.27 -4.05
CA GLN A 47 18.01 -4.87 -3.51
C GLN A 47 18.54 -5.88 -2.49
N ALA A 48 17.69 -6.38 -1.58
CA ALA A 48 18.09 -7.38 -0.60
C ALA A 48 18.48 -8.71 -1.25
N TYR A 49 17.74 -9.14 -2.28
CA TYR A 49 18.09 -10.31 -3.08
C TYR A 49 19.42 -10.13 -3.81
N GLY A 50 19.64 -8.98 -4.47
CA GLY A 50 20.90 -8.67 -5.13
C GLY A 50 22.10 -8.61 -4.18
N LYS A 51 21.89 -8.24 -2.92
CA LYS A 51 22.89 -8.28 -1.85
C LYS A 51 23.05 -9.65 -1.19
N ARG A 52 22.37 -10.69 -1.70
CA ARG A 52 22.33 -12.05 -1.14
C ARG A 52 21.89 -12.10 0.34
N LEU A 53 21.08 -11.13 0.76
CA LEU A 53 20.46 -11.11 2.10
C LEU A 53 19.19 -11.95 2.17
N LEU A 54 18.65 -12.33 1.00
CA LEU A 54 17.51 -13.20 0.83
C LEU A 54 17.91 -14.40 -0.02
N LEU A 55 17.38 -15.57 0.33
CA LEU A 55 17.38 -16.73 -0.56
C LEU A 55 16.34 -16.53 -1.68
N GLU A 56 16.56 -17.18 -2.82
CA GLU A 56 15.63 -17.14 -3.97
C GLU A 56 14.20 -17.54 -3.56
N ARG A 57 14.07 -18.62 -2.79
CA ARG A 57 12.78 -19.08 -2.26
C ARG A 57 12.08 -18.05 -1.34
N GLU A 58 12.84 -17.27 -0.57
CA GLU A 58 12.29 -16.23 0.30
C GLU A 58 11.87 -15.01 -0.52
N PHE A 59 12.65 -14.67 -1.54
CA PHE A 59 12.30 -13.62 -2.50
C PHE A 59 11.01 -13.97 -3.24
N ASP A 60 10.90 -15.15 -3.82
CA ASP A 60 9.72 -15.59 -4.57
C ASP A 60 8.46 -15.58 -3.70
N TYR A 61 8.57 -16.12 -2.47
CA TYR A 61 7.46 -16.14 -1.52
C TYR A 61 6.96 -14.72 -1.16
N LEU A 62 7.88 -13.79 -0.88
CA LEU A 62 7.52 -12.41 -0.54
C LEU A 62 7.01 -11.65 -1.77
N PHE A 63 7.58 -11.91 -2.94
CA PHE A 63 7.17 -11.30 -4.20
C PHE A 63 5.74 -11.72 -4.58
N GLU A 64 5.43 -13.02 -4.51
CA GLU A 64 4.07 -13.52 -4.78
C GLU A 64 3.04 -12.89 -3.85
N ARG A 65 3.34 -12.79 -2.54
CA ARG A 65 2.45 -12.14 -1.57
C ARG A 65 2.30 -10.64 -1.80
N LEU A 66 3.37 -9.96 -2.22
CA LEU A 66 3.31 -8.54 -2.59
C LEU A 66 2.38 -8.33 -3.79
N MET A 67 2.53 -9.16 -4.84
CA MET A 67 1.70 -9.10 -6.05
C MET A 67 0.22 -9.35 -5.73
N ARG A 68 -0.09 -10.34 -4.88
CA ARG A 68 -1.47 -10.58 -4.42
C ARG A 68 -2.01 -9.40 -3.62
N ALA A 69 -1.23 -8.84 -2.70
CA ALA A 69 -1.65 -7.69 -1.90
C ALA A 69 -1.93 -6.45 -2.77
N GLU A 70 -1.09 -6.20 -3.79
CA GLU A 70 -1.30 -5.11 -4.75
C GLU A 70 -2.55 -5.36 -5.62
N ALA A 71 -2.70 -6.57 -6.17
CA ALA A 71 -3.85 -6.94 -7.01
C ALA A 71 -5.19 -6.77 -6.28
N HIS A 72 -5.24 -7.11 -4.99
CA HIS A 72 -6.45 -6.98 -4.17
C HIS A 72 -6.59 -5.62 -3.46
N ASN A 73 -5.66 -4.67 -3.66
CA ASN A 73 -5.56 -3.43 -2.89
C ASN A 73 -5.62 -3.65 -1.36
N ASP A 74 -5.05 -4.76 -0.90
CA ASP A 74 -5.06 -5.14 0.51
C ASP A 74 -3.89 -4.49 1.25
N VAL A 75 -4.21 -3.36 1.89
CA VAL A 75 -3.27 -2.57 2.71
C VAL A 75 -2.69 -3.41 3.85
N VAL A 76 -3.49 -4.28 4.45
CA VAL A 76 -3.09 -5.07 5.63
C VAL A 76 -2.10 -6.15 5.21
N ALA A 77 -2.40 -6.85 4.11
CA ALA A 77 -1.49 -7.82 3.53
C ALA A 77 -0.15 -7.18 3.14
N LEU A 78 -0.17 -5.98 2.53
CA LEU A 78 1.04 -5.26 2.13
C LEU A 78 1.90 -4.87 3.33
N ARG A 79 1.29 -4.37 4.41
CA ARG A 79 2.00 -4.10 5.68
C ARG A 79 2.60 -5.36 6.28
N LYS A 80 1.89 -6.48 6.20
CA LYS A 80 2.38 -7.77 6.69
C LYS A 80 3.59 -8.26 5.89
N VAL A 81 3.56 -8.15 4.56
CA VAL A 81 4.71 -8.47 3.69
C VAL A 81 5.93 -7.62 4.08
N ARG A 82 5.74 -6.33 4.34
CA ARG A 82 6.82 -5.44 4.78
C ARG A 82 7.39 -5.83 6.15
N ALA A 83 6.54 -6.22 7.09
CA ALA A 83 6.98 -6.68 8.40
C ALA A 83 7.73 -8.02 8.32
N ASP A 84 7.24 -8.97 7.53
CA ASP A 84 7.88 -10.26 7.28
C ASP A 84 9.26 -10.07 6.65
N PHE A 85 9.37 -9.19 5.65
CA PHE A 85 10.65 -8.80 5.04
C PHE A 85 11.64 -8.21 6.06
N GLN A 86 11.20 -7.29 6.93
CA GLN A 86 12.06 -6.74 7.98
C GLN A 86 12.51 -7.78 9.00
N ALA A 87 11.64 -8.74 9.34
CA ALA A 87 11.98 -9.82 10.25
C ALA A 87 13.06 -10.74 9.66
N ILE A 88 12.99 -11.06 8.36
CA ILE A 88 14.00 -11.85 7.66
C ILE A 88 15.33 -11.10 7.62
N LEU A 89 15.33 -9.81 7.27
CA LEU A 89 16.54 -8.99 7.28
C LEU A 89 17.20 -8.93 8.67
N ARG A 90 16.41 -8.79 9.74
CA ARG A 90 16.94 -8.81 11.11
C ARG A 90 17.59 -10.14 11.46
N LYS A 91 16.98 -11.26 11.06
CA LYS A 91 17.56 -12.60 11.25
C LYS A 91 18.85 -12.76 10.46
N ALA A 92 18.90 -12.28 9.22
CA ALA A 92 20.09 -12.33 8.38
C ALA A 92 21.25 -11.48 8.92
N GLN A 93 20.97 -10.44 9.72
CA GLN A 93 21.99 -9.59 10.36
C GLN A 93 22.47 -10.12 11.73
N GLN A 94 21.76 -11.06 12.36
CA GLN A 94 22.15 -11.63 13.66
C GLN A 94 23.32 -12.64 13.69
N PRO A 95 23.79 -13.30 12.59
CA PRO A 95 24.86 -14.29 12.70
C PRO A 95 26.22 -13.69 13.07
N ALA A 96 26.40 -12.36 13.00
CA ALA A 96 27.65 -11.69 13.36
C ALA A 96 27.84 -11.49 14.88
N ARG A 97 26.78 -11.61 15.70
CA ARG A 97 26.85 -11.26 17.14
C ARG A 97 27.12 -12.43 18.10
N ARG A 98 27.22 -13.67 17.60
CA ARG A 98 27.46 -14.88 18.41
C ARG A 98 28.89 -15.43 18.33
N ARG A 99 29.85 -14.65 17.81
CA ARG A 99 31.28 -15.00 17.77
C ARG A 99 32.13 -13.98 18.55
N VAL A 100 31.74 -13.68 19.78
CA VAL A 100 32.59 -13.00 20.77
C VAL A 100 32.52 -13.81 22.06
#